data_AF-A0A6B3GTU5-F1
#
_entry.id   AF-A0A6B3GTU5-F1
#
_cell.length_a   1.000
_cell.length_b   1.000
_cell.length_c   1.000
_cell.angle_alpha   90.00
_cell.angle_beta   90.00
_cell.angle_gamma   90.00
#
_symmetry.space_group_name_H-M   'P 1'
#
loop_
_entity.id
_entity.type
_entity.pdbx_description
1 polymer ?
#
loop_
_entity_poly.entity_id
_entity_poly.type
_entity_poly.pdbx_seq_one_letter_code
_entity_poly.pdbx_strand_id
1 'polypeptide(L)'
;DLASEKVLLGWPVQINSCCHAGGGMAWDSKDNLYIATGDNNSSGFSDGYSGNNPQPNYKGVSFADARRTAGNTNNLNGKILRIHPEDDGTYT
;
A
#
# COMPACT_ATOMS: atom_id res chain seq x y z
N ASP A 1 16.09 -7.72 21.27
CA ASP A 1 14.97 -8.04 22.16
C ASP A 1 13.71 -7.47 21.52
N LEU A 2 12.66 -8.27 21.34
CA LEU A 2 11.37 -7.83 20.77
C LEU A 2 10.39 -7.37 21.86
N ALA A 3 10.78 -7.43 23.15
CA ALA A 3 9.93 -7.00 24.25
C ALA A 3 9.53 -5.51 24.17
N SER A 4 10.29 -4.69 23.42
CA SER A 4 9.99 -3.28 23.18
C SER A 4 9.24 -3.01 21.86
N GLU A 5 8.94 -4.04 21.05
CA GLU A 5 8.27 -3.85 19.77
C GLU A 5 6.84 -3.32 19.96
N LYS A 6 6.46 -2.35 19.13
CA LYS A 6 5.12 -1.82 19.02
C LYS A 6 4.70 -1.80 17.55
N VAL A 7 3.50 -2.32 17.27
CA VAL A 7 2.91 -2.24 15.94
C VAL A 7 2.34 -0.84 15.75
N LEU A 8 3.01 -0.03 14.94
CA LEU A 8 2.62 1.35 14.67
C LEU A 8 1.45 1.43 13.67
N LEU A 9 1.55 0.73 12.55
CA LEU A 9 0.57 0.79 11.46
C LEU A 9 0.51 -0.55 10.73
N GLY A 10 -0.70 -1.00 10.40
CA GLY A 10 -0.93 -2.20 9.61
C GLY A 10 -2.11 -2.03 8.66
N TRP A 11 -2.04 -2.69 7.51
CA TRP A 11 -3.14 -2.70 6.54
C TRP A 11 -3.20 -4.03 5.79
N PRO A 12 -4.38 -4.39 5.23
CA PRO A 12 -4.52 -5.61 4.46
C PRO A 12 -3.69 -5.58 3.18
N VAL A 13 -3.07 -6.72 2.89
CA VAL A 13 -2.40 -7.03 1.62
C VAL A 13 -3.09 -8.23 0.98
N GLN A 14 -3.25 -8.22 -0.35
CA GLN A 14 -3.71 -9.41 -1.06
C GLN A 14 -2.55 -10.41 -1.19
N ILE A 15 -2.84 -11.71 -1.17
CA ILE A 15 -1.82 -12.80 -1.22
C ILE A 15 -1.95 -13.71 -2.45
N ASN A 16 -2.85 -13.39 -3.37
CA ASN A 16 -3.19 -14.24 -4.52
C ASN A 16 -2.24 -14.05 -5.70
N SER A 17 -1.65 -12.87 -5.81
CA SER A 17 -0.58 -12.58 -6.75
C SER A 17 0.57 -11.92 -6.00
N CYS A 18 1.76 -12.03 -6.55
CA CYS A 18 2.84 -11.14 -6.15
C CYS A 18 2.54 -9.70 -6.59
N CYS A 19 3.38 -8.84 -6.05
CA CYS A 19 3.98 -7.70 -6.74
C CYS A 19 3.49 -6.33 -6.27
N HIS A 20 4.40 -5.37 -6.33
CA HIS A 20 4.22 -3.98 -5.89
C HIS A 20 3.83 -3.85 -4.41
N ALA A 21 4.60 -4.47 -3.51
CA ALA A 21 4.42 -4.26 -2.07
C ALA A 21 4.82 -2.83 -1.64
N GLY A 22 5.86 -2.27 -2.27
CA GLY A 22 6.48 -1.03 -1.80
C GLY A 22 7.32 -1.29 -0.54
N GLY A 23 7.16 -0.44 0.47
CA GLY A 23 7.87 -0.53 1.76
C GLY A 23 9.05 0.43 1.89
N GLY A 24 9.29 1.30 0.90
CA GLY A 24 10.30 2.34 1.02
C GLY A 24 9.91 3.34 2.12
N MET A 25 10.86 3.66 3.00
CA MET A 25 10.62 4.54 4.14
C MET A 25 11.71 5.60 4.25
N ALA A 26 11.32 6.81 4.66
CA ALA A 26 12.25 7.91 4.93
C ALA A 26 11.66 8.87 5.97
N TRP A 27 12.54 9.54 6.70
CA TRP A 27 12.16 10.58 7.66
C TRP A 27 12.40 11.96 7.08
N ASP A 28 11.53 12.91 7.40
CA ASP A 28 11.80 14.34 7.17
C ASP A 28 12.47 15.00 8.37
N SER A 29 12.79 16.30 8.25
CA SER A 29 13.44 17.08 9.32
C SER A 29 12.48 17.51 10.44
N LYS A 30 11.26 16.98 10.46
CA LYS A 30 10.20 17.29 11.44
C LYS A 30 9.65 15.99 12.04
N ASP A 31 10.46 14.93 12.02
CA ASP A 31 10.14 13.63 12.58
C ASP A 31 8.85 13.02 12.01
N ASN A 32 8.54 13.28 10.73
CA ASN A 32 7.48 12.54 10.04
C ASN A 32 8.09 11.36 9.29
N LEU A 33 7.49 10.19 9.46
CA LEU A 33 7.79 9.00 8.69
C LEU A 33 6.96 8.99 7.41
N TYR A 34 7.66 8.97 6.27
CA TYR A 34 7.07 8.73 4.97
C TYR A 34 7.18 7.25 4.62
N ILE A 35 6.06 6.67 4.15
CA ILE A 35 5.98 5.25 3.78
C ILE A 35 5.42 5.17 2.35
N ALA A 36 6.23 4.69 1.42
CA ALA A 36 5.80 4.38 0.07
C ALA A 36 5.17 2.99 0.04
N THR A 37 3.86 2.93 -0.12
CA THR A 37 3.11 1.67 -0.24
C THR A 37 2.82 1.42 -1.71
N GLY A 38 3.15 0.23 -2.20
CA GLY A 38 2.75 -0.14 -3.55
C GLY A 38 1.24 -0.46 -3.59
N ASP A 39 0.66 -0.45 -4.78
CA ASP A 39 -0.77 -0.71 -4.97
C ASP A 39 -1.17 -2.18 -4.72
N ASN A 40 -0.15 -3.04 -4.53
CA ASN A 40 -0.28 -4.47 -4.34
C ASN A 40 -1.12 -5.14 -5.44
N ASN A 41 -0.97 -4.61 -6.66
CA ASN A 41 -1.70 -5.00 -7.86
C ASN A 41 -0.79 -5.77 -8.82
N SER A 42 -1.36 -6.78 -9.49
CA SER A 42 -0.67 -7.57 -10.49
C SER A 42 -0.81 -6.95 -11.89
N SER A 43 0.30 -6.67 -12.54
CA SER A 43 0.35 -6.22 -13.94
C SER A 43 0.32 -7.36 -14.95
N GLY A 44 0.49 -8.62 -14.52
CA GLY A 44 0.56 -9.79 -15.40
C GLY A 44 -0.73 -10.10 -16.16
N PHE A 45 -1.84 -9.45 -15.81
CA PHE A 45 -3.16 -9.68 -16.38
C PHE A 45 -3.60 -8.58 -17.32
N SER A 46 -2.83 -7.50 -17.48
CA SER A 46 -3.30 -6.29 -18.14
C SER A 46 -2.74 -6.07 -19.55
N ASP A 47 -1.99 -7.02 -20.13
CA ASP A 47 -1.33 -6.85 -21.44
C ASP A 47 -0.57 -5.51 -21.58
N GLY A 48 0.03 -5.04 -20.48
CA GLY A 48 0.75 -3.77 -20.41
C GLY A 48 -0.11 -2.53 -20.12
N TYR A 49 -1.44 -2.65 -20.05
CA TYR A 49 -2.31 -1.56 -19.62
C TYR A 49 -2.24 -1.33 -18.09
N SER A 50 -2.60 -0.13 -17.65
CA SER A 50 -2.72 0.18 -16.22
C SER A 50 -3.86 -0.63 -15.58
N GLY A 51 -3.65 -1.09 -14.34
CA GLY A 51 -4.69 -1.73 -13.51
C GLY A 51 -5.83 -0.78 -13.10
N ASN A 52 -5.74 0.52 -13.42
CA ASN A 52 -6.87 1.45 -13.28
C ASN A 52 -7.81 1.43 -14.49
N ASN A 53 -7.41 0.80 -15.60
CA ASN A 53 -8.19 0.76 -16.82
C ASN A 53 -9.47 -0.04 -16.60
N PRO A 54 -10.67 0.56 -16.79
CA PRO A 54 -11.94 -0.15 -16.67
C PRO A 54 -12.14 -1.07 -17.87
N GLN A 55 -11.35 -2.14 -18.00
CA GLN A 55 -11.56 -3.11 -19.07
C GLN A 55 -12.55 -4.17 -18.59
N PRO A 56 -13.78 -4.25 -19.16
CA PRO A 56 -14.81 -5.22 -18.74
C PRO A 56 -14.36 -6.68 -18.89
N ASN A 57 -13.33 -6.89 -19.71
CA ASN A 57 -12.84 -8.20 -20.13
C ASN A 57 -11.88 -8.81 -19.09
N TYR A 58 -11.29 -8.01 -18.20
CA TYR A 58 -10.57 -8.55 -17.04
C TYR A 58 -11.64 -9.06 -16.07
N LYS A 59 -11.92 -10.36 -16.16
CA LYS A 59 -13.02 -11.10 -15.49
C LYS A 59 -12.96 -11.12 -13.95
N GLY A 60 -12.64 -10.01 -13.29
CA GLY A 60 -12.83 -9.83 -11.86
C GLY A 60 -11.74 -10.43 -10.96
N VAL A 61 -10.50 -10.59 -11.43
CA VAL A 61 -9.38 -10.84 -10.51
C VAL A 61 -9.10 -9.58 -9.69
N SER A 62 -9.57 -9.56 -8.45
CA SER A 62 -9.54 -8.40 -7.55
C SER A 62 -8.14 -7.88 -7.20
N PHE A 63 -7.11 -8.69 -7.46
CA PHE A 63 -5.70 -8.35 -7.33
C PHE A 63 -5.09 -7.74 -8.62
N ALA A 64 -5.88 -7.55 -9.67
CA ALA A 64 -5.50 -6.82 -10.89
C ALA A 64 -6.25 -5.47 -11.04
N ASP A 65 -7.13 -5.12 -10.10
CA ASP A 65 -7.87 -3.87 -10.06
C ASP A 65 -7.26 -2.85 -9.08
N ALA A 66 -6.48 -1.90 -9.61
CA ALA A 66 -5.84 -0.85 -8.82
C ALA A 66 -6.84 0.23 -8.32
N ARG A 67 -8.08 0.24 -8.79
CA ARG A 67 -9.12 1.18 -8.30
C ARG A 67 -9.56 0.82 -6.88
N ARG A 68 -9.46 -0.46 -6.51
CA ARG A 68 -9.70 -0.94 -5.14
C ARG A 68 -8.64 -0.47 -4.14
N THR A 69 -7.42 -0.18 -4.62
CA THR A 69 -6.25 0.20 -3.82
C THR A 69 -5.84 1.65 -4.08
N ALA A 70 -5.01 1.91 -5.08
CA ALA A 70 -4.52 3.24 -5.42
C ALA A 70 -5.67 4.25 -5.64
N GLY A 71 -6.74 3.83 -6.33
CA GLY A 71 -7.93 4.64 -6.59
C GLY A 71 -8.88 4.85 -5.40
N ASN A 72 -8.63 4.19 -4.26
CA ASN A 72 -9.45 4.29 -3.05
C ASN A 72 -8.68 5.04 -1.96
N THR A 73 -9.22 6.19 -1.52
CA THR A 73 -8.61 7.01 -0.47
C THR A 73 -8.66 6.36 0.91
N ASN A 74 -9.61 5.46 1.15
CA ASN A 74 -9.71 4.68 2.40
C ASN A 74 -8.78 3.45 2.41
N ASN A 75 -7.99 3.24 1.36
CA ASN A 75 -7.04 2.14 1.26
C ASN A 75 -5.60 2.66 1.30
N LEU A 76 -4.81 2.13 2.22
CA LEU A 76 -3.42 2.52 2.42
C LEU A 76 -2.46 1.97 1.36
N ASN A 77 -2.88 1.04 0.50
CA ASN A 77 -2.07 0.57 -0.63
C ASN A 77 -2.06 1.59 -1.79
N GLY A 78 -0.91 1.71 -2.46
CA GLY A 78 -0.71 2.58 -3.62
C GLY A 78 -0.62 4.06 -3.24
N LYS A 79 0.07 4.38 -2.15
CA LYS A 79 0.14 5.72 -1.55
C LYS A 79 1.58 6.09 -1.17
N ILE A 80 1.78 7.39 -0.98
CA ILE A 80 2.83 7.90 -0.10
C ILE A 80 2.12 8.34 1.18
N LEU A 81 2.29 7.57 2.24
CA LEU A 81 1.76 7.89 3.56
C LEU A 81 2.74 8.81 4.28
N ARG A 82 2.22 9.67 5.14
CA ARG A 82 2.99 10.50 6.07
C ARG A 82 2.33 10.37 7.42
N ILE A 83 3.09 9.93 8.42
CA ILE A 83 2.64 9.83 9.81
C ILE A 83 3.70 10.47 10.72
N HIS A 84 3.30 10.99 11.87
CA HIS A 84 4.21 11.37 12.94
C HIS A 84 4.10 10.34 14.07
N PRO A 85 5.08 9.42 14.21
CA PRO A 85 5.03 8.40 15.25
C PRO A 85 5.23 9.00 16.64
N GLU A 86 4.48 8.50 17.61
CA GLU A 86 4.56 8.91 19.02
C GLU A 86 5.32 7.86 19.84
N ASP A 87 5.88 8.28 20.98
CA ASP A 87 6.66 7.40 21.87
C ASP A 87 5.84 6.23 22.45
N ASP A 88 4.51 6.36 22.51
CA ASP A 88 3.60 5.32 22.99
C ASP A 88 3.17 4.31 21.92
N GLY A 89 3.66 4.48 20.69
CA GLY A 89 3.34 3.61 19.54
C GLY A 89 2.07 4.02 18.79
N THR A 90 1.48 5.18 19.11
CA THR A 90 0.43 5.80 18.28
C THR A 90 1.05 6.69 17.19
N TYR A 91 0.23 7.31 16.35
CA TYR A 91 0.68 8.25 15.32
C TYR A 91 -0.38 9.30 15.00
N THR A 92 0.04 10.44 14.46
CA THR A 92 -0.82 11.48 13.88
C THR A 92 -0.61 11.66 12.37
#